data_AF-W9QSP1-F1
#
_entry.id   AF-W9QSP1-F1
#
_cell.length_a   1.000
_cell.length_b   1.000
_cell.length_c   1.000
_cell.angle_alpha   90.00
_cell.angle_beta   90.00
_cell.angle_gamma   90.00
#
_symmetry.space_group_name_H-M   'P 1'
#
loop_
_entity.id
_entity.type
_entity.pdbx_description
1 polymer ?
#
loop_
_entity_poly.entity_id
_entity_poly.type
_entity_poly.pdbx_seq_one_letter_code
_entity_poly.pdbx_strand_id
1 'polypeptide(L)'
;MNAVLLVERLKVALTPKADEDGLIRRKEIACVVKALMEGTGEEGRIVRERMKALKDSTSKALDKDGSSTRALSELASTLKTTASN
;
A
#
# COMPACT_ATOMS: atom_id res chain seq x y z
N MET A 1 11.30 4.50 -5.81
CA MET A 1 10.24 5.50 -5.53
C MET A 1 9.08 4.93 -4.71
N ASN A 2 8.51 3.77 -5.06
CA ASN A 2 7.35 3.21 -4.35
C ASN A 2 7.63 2.91 -2.87
N ALA A 3 8.81 2.37 -2.53
CA ALA A 3 9.16 2.06 -1.13
C ALA A 3 9.08 3.32 -0.22
N VAL A 4 9.62 4.44 -0.69
CA VAL A 4 9.58 5.73 0.03
C VAL A 4 8.13 6.18 0.26
N LEU A 5 7.26 6.07 -0.74
CA LEU A 5 5.83 6.38 -0.60
C LEU A 5 5.15 5.50 0.47
N LEU A 6 5.38 4.19 0.42
CA LEU A 6 4.75 3.22 1.33
C LEU A 6 5.20 3.40 2.78
N VAL A 7 6.47 3.75 3.00
CA VAL A 7 7.08 3.90 4.32
C VAL A 7 6.83 5.29 4.90
N GLU A 8 7.14 6.35 4.17
CA GLU A 8 7.15 7.71 4.74
C GLU A 8 5.76 8.35 4.75
N ARG A 9 5.01 8.20 3.66
CA ARG A 9 3.71 8.87 3.49
C ARG A 9 2.56 8.01 3.98
N LEU A 10 2.46 6.78 3.47
CA LEU A 10 1.36 5.87 3.82
C LEU A 10 1.62 5.16 5.16
N LYS A 11 2.88 5.00 5.54
CA LYS A 11 3.31 4.33 6.78
C LYS A 11 2.68 2.95 6.96
N VAL A 12 2.59 2.20 5.85
CA VAL A 12 2.05 0.84 5.75
C VAL A 12 3.13 -0.22 5.50
N ALA A 13 4.41 0.15 5.60
CA ALA A 13 5.54 -0.74 5.37
C ALA A 13 6.71 -0.37 6.30
N LEU A 14 7.57 -1.36 6.56
CA LEU A 14 8.88 -1.18 7.18
C LEU A 14 9.95 -1.39 6.12
N THR A 15 11.04 -0.64 6.19
CA THR A 15 12.19 -0.80 5.29
C THR A 15 13.44 -1.15 6.11
N PRO A 16 14.14 -2.24 5.75
CA PRO A 16 15.43 -2.57 6.35
C PRO A 16 16.51 -1.56 5.96
N LYS A 17 17.41 -1.29 6.89
CA LYS A 17 18.56 -0.40 6.70
C LYS A 17 19.71 -1.13 6.01
N ALA A 18 20.23 -0.54 4.95
CA ALA A 18 21.48 -0.99 4.35
C ALA A 18 22.68 -0.56 5.21
N ASP A 19 23.74 -1.36 5.17
CA ASP A 19 25.04 -1.00 5.73
C ASP A 19 25.77 0.02 4.84
N GLU A 20 26.97 0.45 5.24
CA GLU A 20 27.78 1.44 4.50
C GLU A 20 28.07 1.01 3.05
N ASP A 21 28.25 -0.29 2.81
CA ASP A 21 28.45 -0.88 1.47
C ASP A 21 27.14 -0.99 0.64
N GLY A 22 26.01 -0.51 1.16
CA GLY A 22 24.70 -0.66 0.55
C GLY A 22 24.07 -2.06 0.69
N LEU A 23 24.74 -2.99 1.40
CA LEU A 23 24.27 -4.35 1.60
C LEU A 23 23.38 -4.45 2.85
N ILE A 24 22.25 -5.15 2.73
CA ILE A 24 21.37 -5.45 3.86
C ILE A 24 21.79 -6.78 4.49
N ARG A 25 22.33 -6.73 5.71
CA ARG A 25 22.80 -7.92 6.40
C ARG A 25 21.66 -8.75 6.99
N ARG A 26 21.88 -10.06 7.16
CA ARG A 26 20.89 -10.99 7.71
C ARG A 26 20.29 -10.54 9.05
N LYS A 27 21.08 -9.84 9.88
CA LYS A 27 20.64 -9.34 11.19
C LYS A 27 19.54 -8.30 11.05
N GLU A 28 19.68 -7.39 10.09
CA GLU A 28 18.68 -6.37 9.81
C GLU A 28 17.40 -6.99 9.24
N ILE A 29 17.54 -7.94 8.30
CA ILE A 29 16.39 -8.66 7.74
C ILE A 29 15.61 -9.35 8.87
N ALA A 30 16.31 -10.07 9.76
CA ALA A 30 15.66 -10.73 10.89
C ALA A 30 14.97 -9.72 11.83
N CYS A 31 15.57 -8.55 12.07
CA CYS A 31 14.98 -7.51 12.91
C CYS A 31 13.66 -6.98 12.33
N VAL A 32 13.65 -6.59 11.04
CA VAL A 32 12.45 -6.05 10.38
C VAL A 32 11.36 -7.11 10.26
N VAL A 33 11.71 -8.36 9.95
CA VAL A 33 10.73 -9.46 9.89
C VAL A 33 10.09 -9.67 11.25
N LYS A 34 10.87 -9.68 12.34
CA LYS A 34 10.33 -9.79 13.69
C LYS A 34 9.45 -8.60 14.05
N ALA A 35 9.91 -7.37 13.81
CA ALA A 35 9.13 -6.16 14.08
C ALA A 35 7.79 -6.14 13.33
N LEU A 36 7.72 -6.69 12.11
CA LEU A 36 6.49 -6.77 11.33
C LEU A 36 5.55 -7.91 11.75
N MET A 37 6.12 -9.06 12.13
CA MET A 37 5.37 -10.31 12.30
C MET A 37 5.03 -10.62 13.77
N GLU A 38 5.90 -10.26 14.71
CA GLU A 38 5.69 -10.52 16.12
C GLU A 38 4.64 -9.54 16.67
N GLY A 39 3.50 -10.06 17.15
CA GLY A 39 2.39 -9.26 17.66
C GLY A 39 2.67 -8.55 18.99
N THR A 40 3.87 -8.69 19.53
CA THR A 40 4.35 -8.02 20.75
C THR A 40 4.99 -6.66 20.45
N GLY A 41 5.37 -6.40 19.19
CA GLY A 41 5.96 -5.13 18.75
C GLY A 41 4.91 -4.12 18.30
N GLU A 42 5.03 -2.88 18.78
CA GLU A 42 4.11 -1.79 18.44
C GLU A 42 4.18 -1.39 16.95
N GLU A 43 5.37 -1.46 16.33
CA GLU A 43 5.56 -1.06 14.93
C GLU A 43 4.77 -1.93 13.95
N GLY A 44 4.85 -3.27 14.08
CA GLY A 44 4.12 -4.21 13.22
C GLY A 44 2.61 -4.11 13.38
N ARG A 45 2.13 -3.84 14.62
CA ARG A 45 0.71 -3.62 14.90
C ARG A 45 0.19 -2.38 14.18
N ILE A 46 0.88 -1.24 14.31
CA ILE A 46 0.51 0.01 13.64
C ILE A 46 0.48 -0.16 12.11
N VAL A 47 1.50 -0.80 11.55
CA VAL A 47 1.58 -1.06 10.10
C VAL A 47 0.39 -1.90 9.65
N ARG A 48 0.06 -2.97 10.38
CA ARG A 48 -1.07 -3.86 10.06
C ARG A 48 -2.40 -3.13 10.13
N GLU A 49 -2.63 -2.30 11.15
CA GLU A 49 -3.86 -1.53 11.30
C GLU A 49 -4.06 -0.54 10.16
N ARG A 50 -3.00 0.20 9.78
CA ARG A 50 -3.05 1.12 8.63
C ARG A 50 -3.29 0.37 7.32
N MET A 51 -2.63 -0.77 7.12
CA MET A 51 -2.85 -1.59 5.93
C MET A 51 -4.28 -2.14 5.88
N LYS A 52 -4.88 -2.48 7.03
CA LYS A 52 -6.28 -2.90 7.10
C LYS A 52 -7.23 -1.77 6.71
N ALA A 53 -7.02 -0.57 7.23
CA ALA A 53 -7.81 0.60 6.83
C ALA A 53 -7.68 0.89 5.32
N LEU A 54 -6.47 0.81 4.77
CA LEU A 54 -6.22 0.99 3.34
C LEU A 54 -6.90 -0.10 2.49
N LYS A 55 -6.88 -1.36 2.95
CA LYS A 55 -7.61 -2.46 2.33
C LYS A 55 -9.10 -2.16 2.28
N ASP A 56 -9.69 -1.73 3.38
CA ASP A 56 -11.13 -1.44 3.46
C ASP A 56 -11.52 -0.26 2.54
N SER A 57 -10.69 0.80 2.49
CA SER A 57 -10.88 1.91 1.56
C SER A 57 -10.78 1.47 0.10
N THR A 58 -9.85 0.56 -0.21
CA THR A 58 -9.67 0.02 -1.57
C THR A 58 -10.87 -0.82 -1.99
N SER A 59 -11.40 -1.66 -1.11
CA SER A 59 -12.63 -2.41 -1.36
C SER A 59 -13.80 -1.48 -1.69
N LYS A 60 -14.01 -0.43 -0.87
CA LYS A 60 -15.06 0.58 -1.11
C LYS A 60 -14.89 1.32 -2.43
N ALA A 61 -13.64 1.61 -2.83
CA ALA A 61 -13.36 2.28 -4.10
C ALA A 61 -13.66 1.40 -5.33
N LEU A 62 -13.55 0.07 -5.17
CA LEU A 62 -13.77 -0.93 -6.22
C LEU A 62 -15.17 -1.57 -6.20
N ASP A 63 -15.98 -1.29 -5.17
CA ASP A 63 -17.37 -1.73 -5.13
C ASP A 63 -18.16 -1.26 -6.38
N LYS A 64 -19.35 -1.84 -6.59
CA LYS A 64 -20.20 -1.54 -7.76
C LYS A 64 -20.45 -0.04 -7.94
N ASP A 65 -20.65 0.67 -6.83
CA ASP A 65 -20.82 2.11 -6.78
C ASP A 65 -19.58 2.83 -6.20
N GLY A 66 -18.43 2.17 -6.23
CA GLY A 66 -17.17 2.71 -5.75
C GLY A 66 -16.62 3.81 -6.65
N SER A 67 -15.78 4.69 -6.10
CA SER A 67 -15.22 5.83 -6.82
C SER A 67 -14.46 5.43 -8.08
N SER A 68 -13.67 4.35 -8.02
CA SER A 68 -12.89 3.87 -9.17
C SER A 68 -13.79 3.27 -10.24
N THR A 69 -14.81 2.50 -9.84
CA THR A 69 -15.80 1.91 -10.74
C THR A 69 -16.60 2.99 -11.47
N ARG A 70 -17.03 4.04 -10.76
CA ARG A 70 -17.74 5.19 -11.35
C ARG A 70 -16.85 5.94 -12.35
N ALA A 71 -15.64 6.29 -11.95
CA ALA A 71 -14.70 7.00 -12.83
C ALA A 71 -14.43 6.20 -14.13
N LEU A 72 -14.30 4.89 -14.03
CA LEU A 72 -14.12 4.03 -15.22
C LEU A 72 -15.39 3.95 -16.07
N SER A 73 -16.57 3.89 -15.46
CA SER A 73 -17.87 3.90 -16.16
C SER A 73 -18.11 5.21 -16.91
N GLU A 74 -17.78 6.34 -16.28
CA GLU A 74 -17.83 7.67 -16.89
C GLU A 74 -16.92 7.74 -18.11
N LEU A 75 -15.65 7.31 -17.97
CA LEU A 75 -14.72 7.25 -19.09
C LEU A 75 -15.25 6.39 -20.25
N ALA A 76 -15.76 5.19 -19.94
CA ALA A 76 -16.32 4.30 -20.94
C ALA A 76 -17.52 4.94 -21.68
N SER A 77 -18.36 5.69 -20.97
CA SER A 77 -19.49 6.42 -21.54
C SER A 77 -19.01 7.52 -22.49
N THR A 78 -18.01 8.30 -22.10
CA THR A 78 -17.41 9.35 -22.96
C THR A 78 -16.77 8.78 -24.23
N LEU A 79 -16.09 7.64 -24.12
CA LEU A 79 -15.51 6.99 -25.30
C LEU A 79 -16.59 6.47 -26.25
N LYS A 80 -17.69 5.93 -25.72
CA LYS A 80 -18.82 5.44 -26.53
C LYS A 80 -19.52 6.58 -27.29
N THR A 81 -19.73 7.73 -26.66
CA THR A 81 -20.33 8.89 -27.33
C THR A 81 -19.40 9.44 -28.41
N THR A 82 -18.09 9.48 -28.14
CA THR A 82 -17.10 9.96 -29.12
C THR A 82 -16.98 9.02 -30.33
N ALA A 83 -17.15 7.72 -30.15
CA ALA A 83 -17.10 6.74 -31.24
C ALA A 83 -18.39 6.66 -32.08
N SER A 84 -19.50 7.24 -31.61
CA SER A 84 -20.79 7.23 -32.31
C SER A 84 -21.08 8.54 -33.06
N ASN A 85 -20.19 9.53 -32.94
CA ASN A 85 -20.19 10.80 -33.67
C ASN A 85 -19.13 10.75 -34.78
#